data_AF-A0A7V4LRP7-F1
#
_entry.id   AF-A0A7V4LRP7-F1
#
_cell.length_a   1.000
_cell.length_b   1.000
_cell.length_c   1.000
_cell.angle_alpha   90.00
_cell.angle_beta   90.00
_cell.angle_gamma   90.00
#
_symmetry.space_group_name_H-M   'P 1'
#
loop_
_entity.id
_entity.type
_entity.pdbx_description
1 polymer ?
#
loop_
_entity_poly.entity_id
_entity_poly.type
_entity_poly.pdbx_seq_one_letter_code
_entity_poly.pdbx_strand_id
1 'polypeptide(L)'
;MPASTAAADERWMRVALALARRGEGLTRPNPPVGAVVVRGRRMVGWGYHRRAGGPHAELYALRRAGTRARGATLYVTLEPCSTWGRTPPCTQAIIAAGVARVVAAVTDPNPRHRGRGLRALRRAGIEVDSGVGAAAARELIAPFAKWIRTGRPFLTLKLAVSLDGKLADYRGRSRWLTGPRARRRVQELRRRCDAIMVGAGTVLADDPTLLPRPPRGRRPQRVIVDGRGRVP
;
A
#
# COMPACT_ATOMS: atom_id res chain seq x y z
N MET A 1 24.83 -16.86 -17.44
CA MET A 1 23.60 -17.68 -17.38
C MET A 1 22.38 -16.75 -17.37
N PRO A 2 21.33 -16.97 -18.17
CA PRO A 2 20.08 -16.23 -18.01
C PRO A 2 19.52 -16.48 -16.60
N ALA A 3 18.95 -15.45 -15.98
CA ALA A 3 18.27 -15.62 -14.70
C ALA A 3 17.08 -16.58 -14.89
N SER A 4 16.84 -17.49 -13.93
CA SER A 4 15.62 -18.29 -13.93
C SER A 4 14.38 -17.38 -13.97
N THR A 5 13.30 -17.86 -14.57
CA THR A 5 12.01 -17.15 -14.60
C THR A 5 11.60 -16.68 -13.21
N ALA A 6 11.79 -17.53 -12.19
CA ALA A 6 11.54 -17.20 -10.78
C ALA A 6 12.38 -16.00 -10.27
N ALA A 7 13.70 -15.99 -10.51
CA ALA A 7 14.56 -14.89 -10.07
C ALA A 7 14.23 -13.56 -10.80
N ALA A 8 13.84 -13.64 -12.07
CA ALA A 8 13.35 -12.50 -12.82
C ALA A 8 12.03 -11.96 -12.25
N ASP A 9 11.10 -12.86 -11.91
CA ASP A 9 9.80 -12.51 -11.35
C ASP A 9 9.93 -11.80 -10.00
N GLU A 10 10.77 -12.32 -9.11
CA GLU A 10 11.05 -11.68 -7.82
C GLU A 10 11.65 -10.28 -7.99
N ARG A 11 12.58 -10.11 -8.93
CA ARG A 11 13.18 -8.80 -9.24
C ARG A 11 12.11 -7.81 -9.68
N TRP A 12 11.25 -8.17 -10.64
CA TRP A 12 10.25 -7.24 -11.15
C TRP A 12 9.12 -6.99 -10.16
N MET A 13 8.75 -7.99 -9.35
CA MET A 13 7.79 -7.81 -8.28
C MET A 13 8.33 -6.86 -7.19
N ARG A 14 9.62 -6.92 -6.85
CA ARG A 14 10.24 -5.93 -5.94
C ARG A 14 10.11 -4.50 -6.48
N VAL A 15 10.25 -4.30 -7.79
CA VAL A 15 10.04 -2.99 -8.43
C VAL A 15 8.56 -2.58 -8.33
N ALA A 16 7.62 -3.48 -8.63
CA ALA A 16 6.19 -3.22 -8.48
C ALA A 16 5.82 -2.83 -7.04
N LEU A 17 6.36 -3.53 -6.04
CA LEU A 17 6.19 -3.22 -4.62
C LEU A 17 6.78 -1.86 -4.24
N ALA A 18 7.97 -1.51 -4.75
CA ALA A 18 8.55 -0.19 -4.51
C ALA A 18 7.67 0.94 -5.10
N LEU A 19 7.07 0.73 -6.27
CA LEU A 19 6.11 1.65 -6.85
C LEU A 19 4.84 1.75 -6.02
N ALA A 20 4.30 0.62 -5.57
CA ALA A 20 3.08 0.56 -4.75
C ALA A 20 3.21 1.37 -3.45
N ARG A 21 4.37 1.30 -2.79
CA ARG A 21 4.68 2.07 -1.57
C ARG A 21 4.54 3.59 -1.74
N ARG A 22 4.69 4.10 -2.96
CA ARG A 22 4.48 5.54 -3.26
C ARG A 22 3.03 5.99 -3.11
N GLY A 23 2.07 5.05 -3.13
CA GLY A 23 0.65 5.30 -2.89
C GLY A 23 0.23 5.17 -1.43
N GLU A 24 1.11 4.73 -0.51
CA GLU A 24 0.74 4.55 0.89
C GLU A 24 0.23 5.84 1.53
N GLY A 25 -0.91 5.72 2.22
CA GLY A 25 -1.67 6.85 2.75
C GLY A 25 -2.55 7.53 1.70
N LEU A 26 -2.10 7.68 0.45
CA LEU A 26 -2.75 8.53 -0.56
C LEU A 26 -3.94 7.89 -1.29
N THR A 27 -4.04 6.56 -1.29
CA THR A 27 -5.02 5.84 -2.13
C THR A 27 -6.34 5.52 -1.46
N ARG A 28 -6.49 5.79 -0.17
CA ARG A 28 -7.63 5.31 0.62
C ARG A 28 -8.96 5.88 0.09
N PRO A 29 -10.06 5.09 0.10
CA PRO A 29 -10.19 3.75 0.70
C PRO A 29 -9.58 2.60 -0.12
N ASN A 30 -9.02 2.86 -1.30
CA ASN A 30 -8.42 1.85 -2.15
C ASN A 30 -7.03 1.41 -1.65
N PRO A 31 -6.59 0.17 -1.96
CA PRO A 31 -5.27 -0.30 -1.60
C PRO A 31 -4.18 0.41 -2.42
N PRO A 32 -2.98 0.60 -1.86
CA PRO A 32 -1.80 0.93 -2.65
C PRO A 32 -1.44 -0.27 -3.53
N VAL A 33 -1.39 -0.05 -4.84
CA VAL A 33 -1.04 -1.07 -5.83
C VAL A 33 0.05 -0.51 -6.74
N GLY A 34 0.99 -1.37 -7.14
CA GLY A 34 2.02 -1.08 -8.12
C GLY A 34 2.00 -2.12 -9.23
N ALA A 35 2.40 -1.71 -10.42
CA ALA A 35 2.43 -2.56 -11.59
C ALA A 35 3.63 -2.22 -12.49
N VAL A 36 4.24 -3.23 -13.11
CA VAL A 36 5.27 -3.06 -14.14
C VAL A 36 5.01 -4.00 -15.31
N VAL A 37 5.23 -3.50 -16.53
CA VAL A 37 5.14 -4.27 -17.78
C VAL A 37 6.56 -4.50 -18.28
N VAL A 38 6.91 -5.74 -18.56
CA VAL A 38 8.24 -6.18 -18.94
C VAL A 38 8.18 -6.94 -20.26
N ARG A 39 9.02 -6.57 -21.21
CA ARG A 39 9.21 -7.28 -22.49
C ARG A 39 10.66 -7.74 -22.59
N GLY A 40 10.86 -9.05 -22.65
CA GLY A 40 12.20 -9.65 -22.50
C GLY A 40 12.83 -9.25 -21.16
N ARG A 41 13.95 -8.53 -21.20
CA ARG A 41 14.66 -8.06 -19.99
C ARG A 41 14.45 -6.58 -19.67
N ARG A 42 13.56 -5.90 -20.42
CA ARG A 42 13.35 -4.44 -20.33
C ARG A 42 11.98 -4.12 -19.73
N MET A 43 11.97 -3.22 -18.75
CA MET A 43 10.72 -2.62 -18.26
C MET A 43 10.24 -1.60 -19.30
N VAL A 44 9.07 -1.84 -19.88
CA VAL A 44 8.49 -1.01 -20.94
C VAL A 44 7.37 -0.11 -20.42
N GLY A 45 6.80 -0.41 -19.26
CA GLY A 45 5.79 0.42 -18.60
C GLY A 45 5.76 0.19 -17.09
N TRP A 46 5.30 1.19 -16.34
CA TRP A 46 5.20 1.11 -14.88
C TRP A 46 4.12 2.04 -14.35
N GLY A 47 3.52 1.70 -13.21
CA GLY A 47 2.42 2.45 -12.64
C GLY A 47 2.24 2.15 -11.16
N TYR A 48 1.60 3.08 -10.46
CA TYR A 48 1.06 2.84 -9.13
C TYR A 48 -0.25 3.61 -8.98
N HIS A 49 -1.15 3.10 -8.15
CA HIS A 49 -2.38 3.79 -7.84
C HIS A 49 -2.07 5.05 -7.01
N ARG A 50 -2.48 6.22 -7.49
CA ARG A 50 -2.08 7.52 -6.90
C ARG A 50 -3.10 8.08 -5.90
N ARG A 51 -4.38 7.84 -6.15
CA ARG A 51 -5.52 8.35 -5.36
C ARG A 51 -6.78 7.56 -5.68
N ALA A 52 -7.70 7.45 -4.72
CA ALA A 52 -9.01 6.86 -4.96
C ALA A 52 -9.77 7.55 -6.10
N GLY A 53 -10.50 6.77 -6.89
CA GLY A 53 -11.22 7.26 -8.09
C GLY A 53 -10.34 7.60 -9.30
N GLY A 54 -9.02 7.61 -9.14
CA GLY A 54 -8.10 7.69 -10.28
C GLY A 54 -7.84 6.33 -10.92
N PRO A 55 -7.13 6.30 -12.07
CA PRO A 55 -6.66 5.08 -12.70
C PRO A 55 -5.91 4.16 -11.73
N HIS A 56 -6.10 2.85 -11.90
CA HIS A 56 -5.35 1.83 -11.19
C HIS A 56 -3.91 1.69 -11.74
N ALA A 57 -3.06 0.96 -11.02
CA ALA A 57 -1.65 0.83 -11.33
C ALA A 57 -1.42 0.21 -12.71
N GLU A 58 -2.21 -0.81 -13.04
CA GLU A 58 -2.20 -1.56 -14.29
C GLU A 58 -2.45 -0.61 -15.46
N LEU A 59 -3.44 0.27 -15.37
CA LEU A 59 -3.76 1.19 -16.45
C LEU A 59 -2.63 2.18 -16.70
N TYR A 60 -1.97 2.69 -15.65
CA TYR A 60 -0.78 3.53 -15.81
C TYR A 60 0.38 2.76 -16.47
N ALA A 61 0.62 1.51 -16.06
CA ALA A 61 1.69 0.69 -16.59
C ALA A 61 1.45 0.33 -18.07
N LEU A 62 0.23 -0.08 -18.42
CA LEU A 62 -0.18 -0.41 -19.79
C LEU A 62 -0.12 0.81 -20.72
N ARG A 63 -0.63 1.98 -20.29
CA ARG A 63 -0.54 3.22 -21.08
C ARG A 63 0.90 3.61 -21.41
N ARG A 64 1.83 3.45 -20.46
CA ARG A 64 3.26 3.72 -20.69
C ARG A 64 3.93 2.68 -21.57
N ALA A 65 3.52 1.42 -21.47
CA ALA A 65 4.00 0.36 -22.34
C ALA A 65 3.54 0.58 -23.79
N GLY A 66 2.31 1.06 -23.99
CA GLY A 66 1.71 1.22 -25.31
C GLY A 66 1.65 -0.11 -26.05
N THR A 67 1.98 -0.11 -27.34
CA THR A 67 2.02 -1.33 -28.18
C THR A 67 3.02 -2.37 -27.68
N ARG A 68 4.02 -1.98 -26.87
CA ARG A 68 5.00 -2.90 -26.27
C ARG A 68 4.41 -3.79 -25.18
N ALA A 69 3.17 -3.55 -24.74
CA ALA A 69 2.46 -4.43 -23.80
C ALA A 69 2.04 -5.76 -24.45
N ARG A 70 1.85 -5.79 -25.77
CA ARG A 70 1.46 -7.01 -26.48
C ARG A 70 2.57 -8.05 -26.38
N GLY A 71 2.22 -9.26 -25.92
CA GLY A 71 3.14 -10.36 -25.67
C GLY A 71 4.04 -10.17 -24.44
N ALA A 72 3.83 -9.12 -23.63
CA ALA A 72 4.65 -8.82 -22.46
C ALA A 72 4.16 -9.55 -21.20
N THR A 73 4.96 -9.47 -20.13
CA THR A 73 4.58 -9.88 -18.78
C THR A 73 4.20 -8.66 -17.93
N LEU A 74 3.05 -8.71 -17.26
CA LEU A 74 2.61 -7.72 -16.28
C LEU A 74 2.82 -8.27 -14.87
N TYR A 75 3.62 -7.58 -14.06
CA TYR A 75 3.75 -7.85 -12.63
C TYR A 75 2.89 -6.84 -11.86
N VAL A 76 2.06 -7.32 -10.95
CA VAL A 76 1.12 -6.49 -10.19
C VAL A 76 1.06 -6.92 -8.73
N THR A 77 1.03 -5.97 -7.80
CA THR A 77 1.14 -6.28 -6.36
C THR A 77 -0.16 -6.78 -5.72
N LEU A 78 -1.28 -6.71 -6.43
CA LEU A 78 -2.59 -7.17 -6.01
C LEU A 78 -3.33 -7.72 -7.23
N GLU A 79 -4.18 -8.73 -7.05
CA GLU A 79 -5.07 -9.24 -8.09
C GLU A 79 -5.78 -8.11 -8.86
N PRO A 80 -5.69 -8.09 -10.21
CA PRO A 80 -6.38 -7.09 -11.03
C PRO A 80 -7.90 -7.13 -10.82
N CYS A 81 -8.52 -5.95 -10.68
CA CYS A 81 -9.95 -5.88 -10.48
C CYS A 81 -10.73 -6.39 -11.71
N SER A 82 -11.81 -7.12 -11.45
CA SER A 82 -12.62 -7.80 -12.47
C SER A 82 -14.08 -7.35 -12.52
N THR A 83 -14.44 -6.35 -11.72
CA THR A 83 -15.80 -5.80 -11.62
C THR A 83 -15.78 -4.33 -11.98
N TRP A 84 -16.90 -3.86 -12.52
CA TRP A 84 -17.11 -2.43 -12.74
C TRP A 84 -17.25 -1.72 -11.38
N GLY A 85 -16.42 -0.70 -11.16
CA GLY A 85 -16.49 0.18 -10.00
C GLY A 85 -16.60 1.63 -10.47
N ARG A 86 -15.80 2.52 -9.88
CA ARG A 86 -15.64 3.90 -10.39
C ARG A 86 -14.87 3.97 -11.71
N THR A 87 -14.15 2.91 -12.05
CA THR A 87 -13.41 2.75 -13.30
C THR A 87 -13.71 1.37 -13.89
N PRO A 88 -13.54 1.18 -15.21
CA PRO A 88 -13.60 -0.13 -15.84
C PRO A 88 -12.61 -1.13 -15.21
N PRO A 89 -12.90 -2.45 -15.25
CA PRO A 89 -12.05 -3.48 -14.67
C PRO A 89 -10.69 -3.54 -15.37
N CYS A 90 -9.64 -3.69 -14.57
CA CYS A 90 -8.28 -3.79 -15.07
C CYS A 90 -8.08 -5.04 -15.92
N THR A 91 -8.80 -6.13 -15.64
CA THR A 91 -8.74 -7.35 -16.46
C THR A 91 -9.08 -7.09 -17.93
N GLN A 92 -10.09 -6.27 -18.23
CA GLN A 92 -10.43 -5.93 -19.62
C GLN A 92 -9.29 -5.15 -20.29
N ALA A 93 -8.69 -4.18 -19.60
CA ALA A 93 -7.57 -3.42 -20.14
C ALA A 93 -6.33 -4.30 -20.39
N ILE A 94 -6.07 -5.26 -19.50
CA ILE A 94 -4.96 -6.23 -19.64
C ILE A 94 -5.18 -7.13 -20.86
N ILE A 95 -6.40 -7.65 -21.03
CA ILE A 95 -6.78 -8.49 -22.18
C ILE A 95 -6.66 -7.69 -23.48
N ALA A 96 -7.25 -6.50 -23.53
CA ALA A 96 -7.19 -5.64 -24.71
C ALA A 96 -5.76 -5.22 -25.09
N ALA A 97 -4.86 -5.07 -24.11
CA ALA A 97 -3.45 -4.79 -24.36
C ALA A 97 -2.67 -5.98 -24.93
N GLY A 98 -3.25 -7.19 -24.92
CA GLY A 98 -2.61 -8.41 -25.42
C GLY A 98 -1.44 -8.87 -24.56
N VAL A 99 -1.48 -8.64 -23.25
CA VAL A 99 -0.48 -9.15 -22.30
C VAL A 99 -0.48 -10.67 -22.34
N ALA A 100 0.69 -11.31 -22.45
CA ALA A 100 0.79 -12.77 -22.52
C ALA A 100 0.74 -13.43 -21.13
N ARG A 101 1.35 -12.79 -20.13
CA ARG A 101 1.50 -13.34 -18.78
C ARG A 101 1.25 -12.29 -17.70
N VAL A 102 0.56 -12.65 -16.63
CA VAL A 102 0.33 -11.83 -15.45
C VAL A 102 0.85 -12.53 -14.21
N VAL A 103 1.70 -11.85 -13.45
CA VAL A 103 2.23 -12.33 -12.16
C VAL A 103 1.68 -11.43 -11.06
N ALA A 104 0.79 -11.96 -10.23
CA ALA A 104 0.16 -11.21 -9.14
C ALA A 104 0.77 -11.58 -7.77
N ALA A 105 1.13 -10.60 -6.94
CA ALA A 105 1.73 -10.93 -5.65
C ALA A 105 0.75 -11.60 -4.68
N VAL A 106 -0.47 -11.08 -4.58
CA VAL A 106 -1.52 -11.58 -3.68
C VAL A 106 -2.89 -11.52 -4.34
N THR A 107 -3.77 -12.45 -3.97
CA THR A 107 -5.18 -12.43 -4.34
C THR A 107 -5.95 -11.36 -3.58
N ASP A 108 -7.06 -10.88 -4.12
CA ASP A 108 -7.90 -9.88 -3.45
C ASP A 108 -8.41 -10.42 -2.10
N PRO A 109 -8.23 -9.68 -0.98
CA PRO A 109 -8.72 -10.12 0.32
C PRO A 109 -10.25 -10.16 0.40
N ASN A 110 -10.97 -9.39 -0.43
CA ASN A 110 -12.43 -9.30 -0.47
C ASN A 110 -13.03 -10.62 -0.98
N PRO A 111 -13.83 -11.35 -0.17
CA PRO A 111 -14.47 -12.59 -0.60
C PRO A 111 -15.29 -12.47 -1.88
N ARG A 112 -15.87 -11.29 -2.16
CA ARG A 112 -16.66 -11.02 -3.37
C ARG A 112 -15.82 -10.94 -4.64
N HIS A 113 -14.51 -10.66 -4.54
CA HIS A 113 -13.61 -10.48 -5.68
C HIS A 113 -12.51 -11.55 -5.77
N ARG A 114 -12.17 -12.20 -4.66
CA ARG A 114 -11.06 -13.15 -4.54
C ARG A 114 -11.01 -14.16 -5.68
N GLY A 115 -9.92 -14.11 -6.43
CA GLY A 115 -9.61 -15.01 -7.55
C GLY A 115 -10.45 -14.79 -8.81
N ARG A 116 -11.45 -13.89 -8.81
CA ARG A 116 -12.30 -13.66 -9.99
C ARG A 116 -11.51 -13.03 -11.13
N GLY A 117 -10.61 -12.09 -10.83
CA GLY A 117 -9.77 -11.43 -11.82
C GLY A 117 -8.74 -12.38 -12.41
N LEU A 118 -8.09 -13.17 -11.56
CA LEU A 118 -7.13 -14.18 -12.03
C LEU A 118 -7.81 -15.24 -12.92
N ARG A 119 -9.02 -15.70 -12.55
CA ARG A 119 -9.80 -16.63 -13.38
C ARG A 119 -10.22 -16.01 -14.72
N ALA A 120 -10.64 -14.75 -14.73
CA ALA A 120 -11.03 -14.05 -15.96
C ALA A 120 -9.85 -13.93 -16.94
N LEU A 121 -8.64 -13.63 -16.44
CA LEU A 121 -7.42 -13.57 -17.25
C LEU A 121 -7.07 -14.94 -17.85
N ARG A 122 -7.11 -16.01 -17.04
CA ARG A 122 -6.86 -17.38 -17.53
C ARG A 122 -7.83 -17.79 -18.64
N ARG A 123 -9.14 -17.48 -18.49
CA ARG A 123 -10.15 -17.77 -19.52
C ARG A 123 -9.90 -17.02 -20.83
N ALA A 124 -9.23 -15.87 -20.76
CA ALA A 124 -8.83 -15.10 -21.94
C ALA A 124 -7.50 -15.57 -22.56
N GLY A 125 -6.96 -16.71 -22.11
CA GLY A 125 -5.72 -17.29 -22.65
C GLY A 125 -4.43 -16.67 -22.09
N ILE A 126 -4.51 -15.87 -21.02
CA ILE A 126 -3.35 -15.26 -20.38
C ILE A 126 -2.78 -16.23 -19.35
N GLU A 127 -1.45 -16.43 -19.37
CA GLU A 127 -0.74 -17.18 -18.34
C GLU A 127 -0.78 -16.41 -17.01
N VAL A 128 -1.17 -17.06 -15.90
CA VAL A 128 -1.36 -16.36 -14.62
C VAL A 128 -0.69 -17.11 -13.47
N ASP A 129 0.33 -16.46 -12.91
CA ASP A 129 1.02 -16.87 -11.69
C ASP A 129 0.62 -15.99 -10.51
N SER A 130 0.72 -16.57 -9.31
CA SER A 130 0.50 -15.80 -8.08
C SER A 130 1.40 -16.25 -6.93
N GLY A 131 1.71 -15.32 -6.03
CA GLY A 131 2.47 -15.60 -4.80
C GLY A 131 3.87 -15.03 -4.76
N VAL A 132 4.41 -14.56 -5.89
CA VAL A 132 5.72 -13.90 -5.95
C VAL A 132 5.67 -12.61 -5.13
N GLY A 133 6.59 -12.47 -4.16
CA GLY A 133 6.60 -11.29 -3.27
C GLY A 133 5.40 -11.17 -2.34
N ALA A 134 4.63 -12.25 -2.13
CA ALA A 134 3.38 -12.22 -1.37
C ALA A 134 3.54 -11.69 0.06
N ALA A 135 4.63 -12.02 0.77
CA ALA A 135 4.84 -11.55 2.14
C ALA A 135 4.84 -10.01 2.22
N ALA A 136 5.66 -9.36 1.39
CA ALA A 136 5.75 -7.91 1.33
C ALA A 136 4.46 -7.25 0.81
N ALA A 137 3.77 -7.89 -0.14
CA ALA A 137 2.48 -7.41 -0.63
C ALA A 137 1.37 -7.48 0.44
N ARG A 138 1.31 -8.58 1.23
CA ARG A 138 0.36 -8.73 2.35
C ARG A 138 0.61 -7.68 3.42
N GLU A 139 1.86 -7.40 3.76
CA GLU A 139 2.22 -6.33 4.70
C GLU A 139 1.74 -4.96 4.18
N LEU A 140 2.03 -4.66 2.91
CA LEU A 140 1.65 -3.40 2.28
C LEU A 140 0.14 -3.14 2.32
N ILE A 141 -0.68 -4.17 2.04
CA ILE A 141 -2.14 -4.04 2.02
C ILE A 141 -2.80 -4.42 3.35
N ALA A 142 -2.06 -4.69 4.43
CA ALA A 142 -2.62 -5.14 5.70
C ALA A 142 -3.73 -4.20 6.24
N PRO A 143 -3.61 -2.85 6.14
CA PRO A 143 -4.69 -1.95 6.53
C PRO A 143 -5.97 -2.13 5.71
N PHE A 144 -5.83 -2.26 4.38
CA PHE A 144 -6.95 -2.49 3.47
C PHE A 144 -7.60 -3.85 3.74
N ALA A 145 -6.80 -4.91 3.85
CA ALA A 145 -7.30 -6.26 4.11
C ALA A 145 -8.03 -6.36 5.46
N LYS A 146 -7.53 -5.69 6.50
CA LYS A 146 -8.17 -5.63 7.82
C LYS A 146 -9.56 -4.99 7.73
N TRP A 147 -9.65 -3.83 7.08
CA TRP A 147 -10.92 -3.14 6.87
C TRP A 147 -11.90 -4.00 6.08
N ILE A 148 -11.49 -4.51 4.92
CA ILE A 148 -12.35 -5.30 4.02
C ILE A 148 -12.89 -6.58 4.67
N ARG A 149 -12.09 -7.25 5.52
CA ARG A 149 -12.49 -8.52 6.14
C ARG A 149 -13.33 -8.35 7.41
N THR A 150 -13.14 -7.25 8.14
CA THR A 150 -13.66 -7.13 9.51
C THR A 150 -14.49 -5.87 9.77
N GLY A 151 -14.49 -4.89 8.87
CA GLY A 151 -15.09 -3.57 9.10
C GLY A 151 -14.38 -2.77 10.20
N ARG A 152 -13.22 -3.23 10.69
CA ARG A 152 -12.45 -2.58 11.76
C ARG A 152 -11.17 -1.95 11.20
N PRO A 153 -10.68 -0.84 11.78
CA PRO A 153 -9.42 -0.24 11.36
C PRO A 153 -8.22 -1.13 11.71
N PHE A 154 -7.12 -0.93 10.98
CA PHE A 154 -5.81 -1.47 11.36
C PHE A 154 -5.10 -0.50 12.29
N LEU A 155 -4.73 -0.99 13.48
CA LEU A 155 -4.12 -0.18 14.51
C LEU A 155 -2.60 -0.37 14.51
N THR A 156 -1.87 0.73 14.66
CA THR A 156 -0.43 0.72 14.89
C THR A 156 -0.16 1.46 16.19
N LEU A 157 0.27 0.72 17.21
CA LEU A 157 0.71 1.29 18.47
C LEU A 157 2.16 1.77 18.31
N LYS A 158 2.42 3.04 18.63
CA LYS A 158 3.78 3.58 18.69
C LYS A 158 4.09 3.99 20.13
N LEU A 159 5.17 3.45 20.66
CA LEU A 159 5.73 3.80 21.97
C LEU A 159 7.17 4.31 21.80
N ALA A 160 7.61 5.19 22.69
CA ALA A 160 9.03 5.50 22.89
C ALA A 160 9.28 5.34 24.39
N VAL A 161 10.11 4.38 24.74
CA VAL A 161 10.43 4.03 26.13
C VAL A 161 11.93 4.02 26.34
N SER A 162 12.37 4.19 27.58
CA SER A 162 13.73 3.88 28.01
C SER A 162 13.97 2.37 27.96
N LEU A 163 15.23 1.96 28.17
CA LEU A 163 15.60 0.55 28.20
C LEU A 163 14.84 -0.23 29.29
N ASP A 164 14.58 0.41 30.43
CA ASP A 164 13.79 -0.11 31.56
C ASP A 164 12.27 0.14 31.41
N GLY A 165 11.81 0.49 30.20
CA GLY A 165 10.39 0.52 29.84
C GLY A 165 9.59 1.75 30.30
N LYS A 166 10.26 2.84 30.68
CA LYS A 166 9.62 4.07 31.18
C LYS A 166 9.34 5.06 30.06
N LEU A 167 8.24 5.82 30.18
CA LEU A 167 7.83 6.86 29.23
C LEU A 167 8.33 8.26 29.64
N ALA A 168 8.59 8.46 30.93
CA ALA A 168 9.00 9.72 31.55
C ALA A 168 9.76 9.42 32.85
N ASP A 169 10.47 10.41 33.38
CA ASP A 169 11.04 10.34 34.73
C ASP A 169 9.96 10.47 35.83
N TYR A 170 10.37 10.35 37.10
CA TYR A 170 9.47 10.46 38.25
C TYR A 170 8.79 11.83 38.41
N ARG A 171 9.30 12.86 37.72
CA ARG A 171 8.72 14.22 37.67
C ARG A 171 7.86 14.43 36.43
N GLY A 172 7.64 13.39 35.60
CA GLY A 172 6.87 13.47 34.37
C GLY A 172 7.62 14.07 33.17
N ARG A 173 8.93 14.29 33.25
CA ARG A 173 9.72 14.81 32.13
C ARG A 173 9.98 13.68 31.12
N SER A 174 9.53 13.88 29.89
CA SER A 174 9.52 12.86 28.82
C SER A 174 10.26 13.31 27.54
N ARG A 175 10.78 14.55 27.53
CA ARG A 175 11.34 15.15 26.32
C ARG A 175 12.64 14.45 25.90
N TRP A 176 12.64 14.04 24.63
CA TRP A 176 13.82 13.52 23.91
C TRP A 176 14.41 12.19 24.39
N LEU A 177 13.58 11.32 24.97
CA LEU A 177 13.95 9.93 25.29
C LEU A 177 14.54 9.17 24.08
N THR A 178 13.98 9.38 22.89
CA THR A 178 14.49 8.81 21.64
C THR A 178 15.11 9.86 20.73
N GLY A 179 16.20 9.51 20.06
CA GLY A 179 16.95 10.40 19.18
C GLY A 179 16.25 10.78 17.85
N PRO A 180 16.87 11.67 17.05
CA PRO A 180 16.30 12.21 15.82
C PRO A 180 15.86 11.15 14.78
N ARG A 181 16.59 10.02 14.68
CA ARG A 181 16.26 8.93 13.75
C ARG A 181 14.90 8.30 14.06
N ALA A 182 14.62 8.02 15.33
CA ALA A 182 13.33 7.49 15.77
C ALA A 182 12.19 8.49 15.49
N ARG A 183 12.45 9.78 15.70
CA ARG A 183 11.46 10.83 15.44
C ARG A 183 11.16 11.00 13.95
N ARG A 184 12.15 10.84 13.06
CA ARG A 184 11.92 10.78 11.61
C ARG A 184 11.01 9.61 11.23
N ARG A 185 11.20 8.44 11.84
CA ARG A 185 10.35 7.27 11.62
C ARG A 185 8.90 7.51 12.04
N VAL A 186 8.66 8.24 13.14
CA VAL A 186 7.30 8.67 13.52
C VAL A 186 6.66 9.54 12.43
N GLN A 187 7.41 10.46 11.81
CA GLN A 187 6.87 11.26 10.70
C GLN A 187 6.45 10.39 9.50
N GLU A 188 7.18 9.31 9.21
CA GLU A 188 6.80 8.35 8.17
C GLU A 188 5.53 7.59 8.54
N LEU A 189 5.41 7.11 9.78
CA LEU A 189 4.19 6.45 10.27
C LEU A 189 2.98 7.38 10.15
N ARG A 190 3.10 8.62 10.63
CA ARG A 190 2.03 9.63 10.54
C ARG A 190 1.55 9.88 9.10
N ARG A 191 2.47 9.86 8.12
CA ARG A 191 2.11 10.00 6.70
C ARG A 191 1.33 8.81 6.15
N ARG A 192 1.57 7.61 6.69
CA ARG A 192 0.92 6.36 6.23
C ARG A 192 -0.45 6.15 6.87
N CYS A 193 -0.73 6.75 8.03
CA CYS A 193 -1.99 6.62 8.76
C CYS A 193 -3.11 7.53 8.23
N ASP A 194 -4.36 7.16 8.56
CA ASP A 194 -5.55 8.00 8.36
C ASP A 194 -5.86 8.87 9.56
N ALA A 195 -5.66 8.32 10.74
CA ALA A 195 -5.93 8.96 11.99
C ALA A 195 -4.73 8.74 12.92
N ILE A 196 -4.50 9.72 13.77
CA ILE A 196 -3.56 9.64 14.88
C ILE A 196 -4.37 9.86 16.13
N MET A 197 -4.31 8.88 17.02
CA MET A 197 -5.10 8.85 18.25
C MET A 197 -4.19 9.07 19.46
N VAL A 198 -4.61 9.94 20.37
CA VAL A 198 -4.01 10.11 21.70
C VAL A 198 -5.11 10.31 22.74
N GLY A 199 -4.77 10.09 24.01
CA GLY A 199 -5.66 10.48 25.12
C GLY A 199 -5.49 11.95 25.50
N ALA A 200 -6.49 12.50 26.21
CA ALA A 200 -6.46 13.87 26.72
C ALA A 200 -5.17 14.22 27.49
N GLY A 201 -4.63 13.29 28.28
CA GLY A 201 -3.39 13.52 29.04
C GLY A 201 -2.19 13.88 28.17
N THR A 202 -2.05 13.29 26.98
CA THR A 202 -1.00 13.66 26.03
C THR A 202 -1.20 15.06 25.48
N VAL A 203 -2.45 15.46 25.22
CA VAL A 203 -2.74 16.82 24.72
C VAL A 203 -2.41 17.86 25.78
N LEU A 204 -2.86 17.64 27.02
CA LEU A 204 -2.64 18.55 28.14
C LEU A 204 -1.16 18.66 28.53
N ALA A 205 -0.39 17.57 28.42
CA ALA A 205 1.02 17.58 28.81
C ALA A 205 1.96 18.08 27.70
N ASP A 206 1.70 17.75 26.44
CA ASP A 206 2.66 17.95 25.34
C ASP A 206 2.23 18.97 24.29
N ASP A 207 0.97 19.40 24.29
CA ASP A 207 0.33 20.21 23.22
C ASP A 207 0.79 19.82 21.80
N PRO A 208 0.63 18.55 21.40
CA PRO A 208 1.24 18.08 20.16
C PRO A 208 0.37 18.43 18.97
N THR A 209 0.99 18.94 17.90
CA THR A 209 0.25 19.12 16.62
C THR A 209 -0.25 17.79 16.04
N LEU A 210 0.42 16.67 16.38
CA LEU A 210 0.24 15.32 15.83
C LEU A 210 0.43 15.18 14.31
N LEU A 211 0.45 16.26 13.55
CA LEU A 211 0.61 16.23 12.10
C LEU A 211 2.03 15.82 11.67
N PRO A 212 2.15 15.16 10.50
CA PRO A 212 3.46 14.87 9.90
C PRO A 212 4.18 16.15 9.45
N ARG A 213 5.50 16.20 9.66
CA ARG A 213 6.38 17.28 9.23
C ARG A 213 7.57 16.72 8.42
N PRO A 214 7.79 17.15 7.16
CA PRO A 214 6.82 17.85 6.32
C PRO A 214 5.58 16.97 6.03
N PRO A 215 4.42 17.58 5.71
CA PRO A 215 3.17 16.84 5.52
C PRO A 215 3.15 16.00 4.24
N ARG A 216 3.80 16.45 3.15
CA ARG A 216 3.82 15.77 1.83
C ARG A 216 2.41 15.41 1.33
N GLY A 217 1.48 16.36 1.44
CA GLY A 217 0.08 16.18 1.04
C GLY A 217 -0.75 15.30 1.99
N ARG A 218 -0.24 14.99 3.19
CA ARG A 218 -0.94 14.18 4.20
C ARG A 218 -1.45 15.03 5.34
N ARG A 219 -2.73 14.85 5.67
CA ARG A 219 -3.39 15.46 6.84
C ARG A 219 -4.26 14.41 7.53
N PRO A 220 -3.67 13.52 8.35
CA PRO A 220 -4.44 12.54 9.08
C PRO A 220 -5.39 13.23 10.07
N GLN A 221 -6.54 12.61 10.32
CA GLN A 221 -7.46 13.01 11.39
C GLN A 221 -6.74 12.92 12.74
N ARG A 222 -7.02 13.86 13.62
CA ARG A 222 -6.52 13.84 15.00
C ARG A 222 -7.68 13.41 15.88
N VAL A 223 -7.56 12.25 16.48
CA VAL A 223 -8.60 11.68 17.33
C VAL A 223 -8.13 11.81 18.77
N ILE A 224 -8.87 12.58 19.54
CA ILE A 224 -8.59 12.78 20.97
C ILE A 224 -9.62 11.98 21.73
N VAL A 225 -9.15 11.06 22.58
CA VAL A 225 -10.01 10.32 23.50
C VAL A 225 -10.04 11.09 24.82
N ASP A 226 -11.17 11.75 25.07
CA ASP A 226 -11.40 12.54 26.28
C ASP A 226 -12.81 12.33 26.82
N GLY A 227 -12.96 11.38 27.74
CA GLY A 227 -14.26 11.08 28.35
C GLY A 227 -14.77 12.18 29.30
N ARG A 228 -13.99 13.23 29.58
CA ARG A 228 -14.34 14.29 30.54
C ARG A 228 -14.35 15.69 29.93
N GLY A 229 -14.07 15.84 28.62
CA GLY A 229 -14.07 17.15 27.95
C GLY A 229 -13.10 18.18 28.57
N ARG A 230 -11.89 17.74 28.96
CA ARG A 230 -10.85 18.55 29.58
C ARG A 230 -9.93 19.24 28.58
N VAL A 231 -9.84 18.73 27.35
CA VAL A 231 -9.03 19.36 26.30
C VAL A 231 -9.67 20.71 25.91
N PRO A 232 -8.92 21.83 25.96
CA PRO A 232 -9.41 23.15 25.58
C PRO A 232 -9.83 23.30 24.11
#